data_AF-A0A519KGV6-F1
#
_entry.id   AF-A0A519KGV6-F1
#
_cell.length_a   1.000
_cell.length_b   1.000
_cell.length_c   1.000
_cell.angle_alpha   90.00
_cell.angle_beta   90.00
_cell.angle_gamma   90.00
#
_symmetry.space_group_name_H-M   'P 1'
#
loop_
_entity.id
_entity.type
_entity.pdbx_description
1 polymer ?
#
loop_
_entity_poly.entity_id
_entity_poly.type
_entity_poly.pdbx_seq_one_letter_code
_entity_poly.pdbx_strand_id
1 'polypeptide(L)'
;MNLKMKFVLSLFCLAAACAAQDRSFLFSQVQSRNDAQEWSQATDVGRQVAHFTQAKIELTVDRDYWLTIIRKTELPGHGMVYLCRDQYQKPVTVTLFDDEKMLLYNENRRFQIRFEHPIAMARLKDSYADAD
;
A
#
# COMPACT_ATOMS: atom_id res chain seq x y z
N MET A 1 -13.06 5.45 -49.98
CA MET A 1 -13.22 4.95 -48.59
C MET A 1 -12.80 6.07 -47.64
N ASN A 2 -13.74 6.61 -46.85
CA ASN A 2 -13.68 7.95 -46.25
C ASN A 2 -12.67 8.07 -45.09
N LEU A 3 -11.77 9.05 -45.20
CA LEU A 3 -10.70 9.39 -44.24
C LEU A 3 -11.21 9.76 -42.84
N LYS A 4 -12.51 10.09 -42.72
CA LYS A 4 -13.18 10.46 -41.47
C LYS A 4 -13.37 9.32 -40.48
N MET A 5 -13.24 8.05 -40.91
CA MET A 5 -13.54 6.88 -40.08
C MET A 5 -12.30 6.33 -39.33
N LYS A 6 -11.10 6.82 -39.62
CA LYS A 6 -9.86 6.36 -38.96
C LYS A 6 -9.57 7.09 -37.64
N PHE A 7 -10.16 8.26 -37.41
CA PHE A 7 -9.96 9.02 -36.17
C PHE A 7 -10.84 8.55 -35.00
N VAL A 8 -11.94 7.85 -35.28
CA VAL A 8 -12.83 7.34 -34.22
C VAL A 8 -12.27 6.08 -33.57
N LEU A 9 -11.47 5.28 -34.30
CA LEU A 9 -10.91 4.03 -33.80
C LEU A 9 -9.70 4.24 -32.87
N SER A 10 -8.94 5.33 -33.05
CA SER A 10 -7.80 5.67 -32.21
C SER A 10 -8.18 6.34 -30.88
N LEU A 11 -9.41 6.86 -30.75
CA LEU A 11 -9.89 7.48 -29.52
C LEU A 11 -10.36 6.47 -28.46
N PHE A 12 -10.70 5.23 -28.85
CA PHE A 12 -11.20 4.22 -27.92
C PHE A 12 -10.10 3.50 -27.14
N CYS A 13 -8.84 3.54 -27.61
CA CYS A 13 -7.72 2.91 -26.93
C CYS A 13 -7.14 3.73 -25.76
N LEU A 14 -7.51 5.01 -25.60
CA LEU A 14 -7.02 5.84 -24.49
C LEU A 14 -7.82 5.66 -23.18
N ALA A 15 -8.95 4.95 -23.19
CA ALA A 15 -9.80 4.79 -22.00
C ALA A 15 -9.37 3.65 -21.06
N ALA A 16 -8.37 2.84 -21.42
CA ALA A 16 -8.01 1.61 -20.69
C ALA A 16 -6.82 1.73 -19.72
N ALA A 17 -6.18 2.90 -19.58
CA ALA A 17 -4.85 2.99 -18.96
C ALA A 17 -4.80 3.52 -17.51
N CYS A 18 -5.92 3.59 -16.79
CA CYS A 18 -5.91 3.82 -15.33
C CYS A 18 -6.10 2.50 -14.56
N ALA A 19 -5.31 1.48 -14.90
CA ALA A 19 -5.16 0.31 -14.05
C ALA A 19 -4.26 0.69 -12.88
N ALA A 20 -4.85 1.01 -11.73
CA ALA A 20 -4.10 1.12 -10.48
C ALA A 20 -3.41 -0.22 -10.24
N GLN A 21 -2.08 -0.24 -10.25
CA GLN A 21 -1.29 -1.45 -10.05
C GLN A 21 -1.52 -2.00 -8.65
N ASP A 22 -1.78 -3.31 -8.57
CA ASP A 22 -1.83 -4.02 -7.30
C ASP A 22 -0.43 -3.95 -6.64
N ARG A 23 -0.37 -3.63 -5.35
CA ARG A 23 0.87 -3.49 -4.59
C ARG A 23 0.87 -4.44 -3.41
N SER A 24 2.03 -5.02 -3.11
CA SER A 24 2.19 -5.91 -1.95
C SER A 24 3.42 -5.51 -1.16
N PHE A 25 3.28 -5.43 0.15
CA PHE A 25 4.36 -5.02 1.05
C PHE A 25 4.60 -6.09 2.12
N LEU A 26 5.85 -6.47 2.32
CA LEU A 26 6.24 -7.38 3.38
C LEU A 26 6.45 -6.62 4.69
N PHE A 27 6.11 -7.24 5.81
CA PHE A 27 6.45 -6.73 7.15
C PHE A 27 6.52 -7.87 8.15
N SER A 28 7.24 -7.66 9.23
CA SER A 28 7.31 -8.61 10.35
C SER A 28 7.11 -7.96 11.72
N GLN A 29 7.10 -6.63 11.80
CA GLN A 29 7.00 -5.90 13.05
C GLN A 29 5.91 -4.83 13.00
N VAL A 30 5.19 -4.68 14.11
CA VAL A 30 4.13 -3.69 14.26
C VAL A 30 4.23 -2.98 15.61
N GLN A 31 3.82 -1.72 15.67
CA GLN A 31 3.64 -0.99 16.93
C GLN A 31 2.16 -0.69 17.12
N SER A 32 1.65 -0.86 18.34
CA SER A 32 0.29 -0.46 18.69
C SER A 32 0.32 0.84 19.49
N ARG A 33 -0.77 1.63 19.42
CA ARG A 33 -0.90 2.84 20.23
C ARG A 33 -1.58 2.50 21.55
N ASN A 34 -1.00 2.91 22.67
CA ASN A 34 -1.56 2.72 24.00
C ASN A 34 -2.60 3.81 24.35
N ASP A 35 -3.24 3.68 25.52
CA ASP A 35 -4.26 4.63 26.00
C ASP A 35 -3.69 6.05 26.21
N ALA A 36 -2.40 6.15 26.56
CA ALA A 36 -1.66 7.41 26.69
C ALA A 36 -1.29 8.05 25.34
N GLN A 37 -1.77 7.50 24.21
CA GLN A 37 -1.50 8.00 22.86
C GLN A 37 -0.03 7.89 22.41
N GLU A 38 0.73 7.00 23.02
CA GLU A 38 2.12 6.70 22.69
C GLU A 38 2.23 5.38 21.91
N TRP A 39 3.24 5.28 21.05
CA TRP A 39 3.53 4.03 20.34
C TRP A 39 4.26 3.06 21.27
N SER A 40 3.79 1.83 21.32
CA SER A 40 4.47 0.74 22.01
C SER A 40 5.81 0.42 21.36
N GLN A 41 6.60 -0.40 22.06
CA GLN A 41 7.70 -1.11 21.40
C GLN A 41 7.16 -1.96 20.24
N ALA A 42 8.01 -2.17 19.24
CA ALA A 42 7.69 -3.00 18.10
C ALA A 42 7.55 -4.46 18.53
N THR A 43 6.46 -5.10 18.14
CA THR A 43 6.16 -6.50 18.40
C THR A 43 6.32 -7.27 17.09
N ASP A 44 7.00 -8.42 17.16
CA ASP A 44 7.10 -9.35 16.04
C ASP A 44 5.75 -10.08 15.85
N VAL A 45 5.26 -10.08 14.61
CA VAL A 45 4.01 -10.75 14.19
C VAL A 45 4.27 -11.87 13.17
N GLY A 46 5.53 -12.28 13.02
CA GLY A 46 5.99 -13.13 11.92
C GLY A 46 5.94 -12.42 10.57
N ARG A 47 6.47 -13.05 9.53
CA ARG A 47 6.45 -12.46 8.18
C ARG A 47 5.01 -12.45 7.64
N GLN A 48 4.50 -11.26 7.38
CA GLN A 48 3.17 -10.97 6.85
C GLN A 48 3.27 -10.19 5.53
N VAL A 49 2.17 -10.17 4.77
CA VAL A 49 2.01 -9.39 3.54
C VAL A 49 0.79 -8.48 3.67
N ALA A 50 0.96 -7.20 3.35
CA ALA A 50 -0.15 -6.29 3.11
C ALA A 50 -0.38 -6.15 1.60
N HIS A 51 -1.53 -6.60 1.12
CA HIS A 51 -1.90 -6.61 -0.29
C HIS A 51 -2.92 -5.50 -0.58
N PHE A 52 -2.61 -4.64 -1.54
CA PHE A 52 -3.41 -3.50 -1.95
C PHE A 52 -3.85 -3.69 -3.39
N THR A 53 -5.14 -3.55 -3.64
CA THR A 53 -5.69 -3.50 -5.00
C THR A 53 -6.44 -2.20 -5.24
N GLN A 54 -7.07 -2.07 -6.40
CA GLN A 54 -7.96 -0.95 -6.66
C GLN A 54 -9.12 -0.86 -5.66
N ALA A 55 -9.69 -1.98 -5.23
CA ALA A 55 -10.92 -2.02 -4.44
C ALA A 55 -10.73 -2.50 -2.99
N LYS A 56 -9.61 -3.13 -2.66
CA LYS A 56 -9.42 -3.76 -1.34
C LYS A 56 -8.01 -3.61 -0.79
N ILE A 57 -7.90 -3.74 0.52
CA ILE A 57 -6.65 -3.89 1.26
C ILE A 57 -6.80 -5.11 2.16
N GLU A 58 -5.87 -6.06 2.07
CA GLU A 58 -5.87 -7.31 2.82
C GLU A 58 -4.56 -7.44 3.60
N LEU A 59 -4.65 -7.71 4.90
CA LEU A 59 -3.50 -7.91 5.76
C LEU A 59 -3.89 -8.60 7.07
N THR A 60 -2.91 -9.20 7.74
CA THR A 60 -3.06 -9.79 9.08
C THR A 60 -2.11 -9.09 10.05
N VAL A 61 -2.66 -8.61 11.18
CA VAL A 61 -1.87 -7.94 12.23
C VAL A 61 -2.14 -8.59 13.58
N ASP A 62 -3.24 -8.19 14.23
CA ASP A 62 -3.80 -8.86 15.40
C ASP A 62 -4.97 -9.79 15.04
N ARG A 63 -5.52 -9.58 13.84
CA ARG A 63 -6.57 -10.35 13.19
C ARG A 63 -6.46 -10.13 11.68
N ASP A 64 -7.27 -10.85 10.92
CA ASP A 64 -7.40 -10.62 9.48
C ASP A 64 -8.27 -9.38 9.21
N TYR A 65 -7.72 -8.47 8.41
CA TYR A 65 -8.40 -7.29 7.92
C TYR A 65 -8.68 -7.47 6.42
N TRP A 66 -9.96 -7.55 6.07
CA TRP A 66 -10.42 -7.50 4.69
C TRP A 66 -11.15 -6.18 4.48
N LEU A 67 -10.41 -5.20 3.99
CA LEU A 67 -10.86 -3.82 3.91
C LEU A 67 -11.35 -3.53 2.50
N THR A 68 -12.63 -3.17 2.36
CA THR A 68 -13.16 -2.61 1.13
C THR A 68 -12.90 -1.11 1.10
N ILE A 69 -12.25 -0.62 0.05
CA ILE A 69 -11.90 0.79 -0.11
C ILE A 69 -13.13 1.54 -0.61
N ILE A 70 -13.56 2.55 0.14
CA ILE A 70 -14.68 3.44 -0.20
C ILE A 70 -14.17 4.71 -0.88
N ARG A 71 -13.03 5.23 -0.41
CA ARG A 71 -12.44 6.46 -0.95
C ARG A 71 -10.93 6.44 -0.82
N LYS A 72 -10.26 7.08 -1.78
CA LYS A 72 -8.82 7.35 -1.79
C LYS A 72 -8.58 8.85 -1.83
N THR A 73 -7.57 9.32 -1.13
CA THR A 73 -7.10 10.70 -1.16
C THR A 73 -5.58 10.71 -1.22
N GLU A 74 -5.02 11.38 -2.22
CA GLU A 74 -3.57 11.57 -2.35
C GLU A 74 -3.08 12.61 -1.33
N LEU A 75 -1.94 12.33 -0.71
CA LEU A 75 -1.19 13.25 0.13
C LEU A 75 0.06 13.73 -0.62
N PRO A 76 0.62 14.90 -0.25
CA PRO A 76 1.95 15.31 -0.71
C PRO A 76 3.00 14.23 -0.42
N GLY A 77 4.01 14.11 -1.29
CA GLY A 77 5.10 13.14 -1.11
C GLY A 77 4.68 11.69 -1.29
N HIS A 78 3.82 11.40 -2.28
CA HIS A 78 3.38 10.05 -2.66
C HIS A 78 2.61 9.26 -1.57
N GLY A 79 2.15 9.93 -0.51
CA GLY A 79 1.29 9.31 0.50
C GLY A 79 -0.15 9.13 0.01
N MET A 80 -0.88 8.19 0.62
CA MET A 80 -2.28 7.90 0.32
C MET A 80 -3.09 7.68 1.59
N VAL A 81 -4.27 8.29 1.67
CA VAL A 81 -5.29 7.97 2.67
C VAL A 81 -6.41 7.16 2.03
N TYR A 82 -6.69 5.99 2.59
CA TYR A 82 -7.79 5.12 2.22
C TYR A 82 -8.83 5.14 3.33
N LEU A 83 -10.06 5.50 2.98
CA LEU A 83 -11.22 5.29 3.84
C LEU A 83 -11.85 3.96 3.45
N CYS A 84 -11.94 3.05 4.40
CA CYS A 84 -12.34 1.66 4.18
C CYS A 84 -13.49 1.23 5.10
N ARG A 85 -14.10 0.10 4.73
CA ARG A 85 -14.98 -0.69 5.59
C ARG A 85 -14.37 -2.07 5.80
N ASP A 86 -14.34 -2.55 7.04
CA ASP A 86 -13.96 -3.94 7.32
C ASP A 86 -15.10 -4.92 6.96
N GLN A 87 -14.84 -6.22 7.11
CA GLN A 87 -15.81 -7.29 6.83
C GLN A 87 -17.11 -7.18 7.66
N TYR A 88 -17.10 -6.41 8.75
CA TYR A 88 -18.26 -6.13 9.61
C TYR A 88 -18.85 -4.73 9.36
N GLN A 89 -18.51 -4.09 8.23
CA GLN A 89 -18.94 -2.73 7.87
C GLN A 89 -18.48 -1.64 8.84
N LYS A 90 -17.48 -1.90 9.69
CA LYS A 90 -16.92 -0.88 10.58
C LYS A 90 -15.94 0.00 9.82
N PRO A 91 -15.92 1.32 10.10
CA PRO A 91 -15.00 2.23 9.43
C PRO A 91 -13.55 1.94 9.85
N VAL A 92 -12.67 1.89 8.86
CA VAL A 92 -11.22 1.75 9.05
C VAL A 92 -10.54 2.78 8.16
N THR A 93 -9.55 3.49 8.69
CA THR A 93 -8.72 4.40 7.91
C THR A 93 -7.33 3.81 7.79
N VAL A 94 -6.82 3.71 6.55
CA VAL A 94 -5.44 3.32 6.28
C VAL A 94 -4.71 4.51 5.69
N THR A 95 -3.57 4.88 6.27
CA THR A 95 -2.68 5.90 5.71
C THR A 95 -1.37 5.24 5.33
N LEU A 96 -1.03 5.35 4.06
CA LEU A 96 0.21 4.86 3.47
C LEU A 96 1.14 6.07 3.26
N PHE A 97 2.34 6.03 3.82
CA PHE A 97 3.38 7.04 3.65
C PHE A 97 4.44 6.46 2.72
N ASP A 98 4.33 6.81 1.44
CA ASP A 98 5.11 6.19 0.38
C ASP A 98 4.98 4.65 0.45
N ASP A 99 6.00 3.91 0.02
CA ASP A 99 6.05 2.45 0.12
C ASP A 99 6.79 1.97 1.41
N GLU A 100 7.03 2.87 2.38
CA GLU A 100 7.84 2.57 3.58
C GLU A 100 7.01 2.20 4.82
N LYS A 101 5.87 2.86 5.02
CA LYS A 101 5.14 2.81 6.29
C LYS A 101 3.65 2.95 6.08
N MET A 102 2.89 2.19 6.86
CA MET A 102 1.44 2.27 6.92
C MET A 102 0.95 2.48 8.35
N LEU A 103 -0.11 3.28 8.49
CA LEU A 103 -0.90 3.41 9.70
C LEU A 103 -2.30 2.85 9.47
N LEU A 104 -2.74 1.94 10.32
CA LEU A 104 -4.09 1.36 10.30
C LEU A 104 -4.84 1.83 11.55
N TYR A 105 -5.98 2.49 11.34
CA TYR A 105 -6.83 3.02 12.39
C TYR A 105 -8.21 2.40 12.31
N ASN A 106 -8.61 1.72 13.37
CA ASN A 106 -10.01 1.40 13.63
C ASN A 106 -10.45 2.09 14.93
N GLU A 107 -11.71 1.93 15.30
CA GLU A 107 -12.30 2.57 16.50
C GLU A 107 -11.51 2.28 17.79
N ASN A 108 -10.98 1.07 17.94
CA ASN A 108 -10.41 0.58 19.19
C ASN A 108 -8.89 0.48 19.17
N ARG A 109 -8.28 0.44 17.98
CA ARG A 109 -6.87 0.09 17.80
C ARG A 109 -6.24 0.92 16.70
N ARG A 110 -4.96 1.19 16.91
CA ARG A 110 -4.12 1.92 15.96
C ARG A 110 -2.81 1.16 15.84
N PHE A 111 -2.43 0.86 14.61
CA PHE A 111 -1.19 0.16 14.31
C PHE A 111 -0.31 1.03 13.43
N GLN A 112 0.98 0.99 13.70
CA GLN A 112 2.03 1.46 12.81
C GLN A 112 2.81 0.25 12.30
N ILE A 113 2.91 0.13 10.99
CA ILE A 113 3.54 -0.98 10.28
C ILE A 113 4.63 -0.37 9.41
N ARG A 114 5.86 -0.85 9.57
CA ARG A 114 6.98 -0.49 8.68
C ARG A 114 7.20 -1.65 7.73
N PHE A 115 7.26 -1.34 6.45
CA PHE A 115 7.47 -2.35 5.44
C PHE A 115 8.95 -2.69 5.31
N GLU A 116 9.20 -3.98 5.15
CA GLU A 116 10.48 -4.49 4.70
C GLU A 116 10.65 -3.99 3.27
N HIS A 117 11.62 -3.11 3.07
CA HIS A 117 12.06 -2.83 1.72
C HIS A 117 12.62 -4.14 1.17
N PRO A 118 12.36 -4.52 -0.09
CA PRO A 118 13.24 -5.48 -0.73
C PRO A 118 14.65 -4.92 -0.51
N ILE A 119 15.50 -5.68 0.18
CA ILE A 119 16.91 -5.33 0.35
C ILE A 119 17.33 -4.90 -1.04
N ALA A 120 17.63 -3.60 -1.20
CA ALA A 120 18.19 -3.09 -2.42
C ALA A 120 19.28 -4.08 -2.75
N MET A 121 19.14 -4.83 -3.85
CA MET A 121 20.26 -5.53 -4.44
C MET A 121 21.27 -4.42 -4.59
N ALA A 122 22.19 -4.35 -3.63
CA ALA A 122 23.24 -3.36 -3.56
C ALA A 122 23.82 -3.36 -4.96
N ARG A 123 24.05 -2.18 -5.52
CA ARG A 123 24.69 -1.99 -6.81
C ARG A 123 26.05 -2.70 -6.80
N LEU A 124 26.05 -4.02 -6.99
CA LEU A 124 27.20 -4.88 -7.22
C LEU A 124 27.46 -4.85 -8.73
N LYS A 125 27.62 -3.63 -9.26
CA LYS A 125 28.03 -3.41 -10.64
C LYS A 125 29.29 -2.55 -10.78
N ASP A 126 29.83 -2.08 -9.66
CA ASP A 126 31.04 -1.22 -9.66
C ASP A 126 32.29 -1.91 -9.06
N SER A 127 32.36 -3.24 -8.99
CA SER A 127 33.57 -3.93 -8.49
C SER A 127 34.23 -4.90 -9.49
N TYR A 128 34.00 -4.73 -10.81
CA TYR A 128 34.75 -5.44 -11.86
C TYR A 128 35.53 -4.51 -12.79
N ALA A 129 35.69 -3.24 -12.42
CA ALA A 129 36.60 -2.33 -13.10
C ALA A 129 37.53 -1.76 -12.03
N ASP A 130 38.56 -2.53 -11.69
CA ASP A 130 39.86 -2.11 -11.12
C ASP A 130 40.59 -3.37 -10.65
N ALA A 131 40.97 -4.19 -11.64
CA ALA A 131 41.98 -5.21 -11.50
C ALA A 131 42.73 -5.26 -12.83
N ASP A 132 43.55 -4.24 -13.05
CA ASP A 132 44.72 -4.30 -13.94
C ASP A 132 45.83 -5.10 -13.25
#